data_AF-A0A9X9A1C6-F1
#
_entry.id   AF-A0A9X9A1C6-F1
#
_cell.length_a   1.000
_cell.length_b   1.000
_cell.length_c   1.000
_cell.angle_alpha   90.00
_cell.angle_beta   90.00
_cell.angle_gamma   90.00
#
_symmetry.space_group_name_H-M   'P 1'
#
loop_
_entity.id
_entity.type
_entity.pdbx_description
1 polymer ?
#
loop_
_entity_poly.entity_id
_entity_poly.type
_entity_poly.pdbx_seq_one_letter_code
_entity_poly.pdbx_strand_id
1 'polypeptide(L)'
;MRYVIITGTSQGLGEAIATQLLEESTTVISISRRENRELTKLAEQYNSNCIFHSLDLQDVHNLETNFKEIISSIKEDNVSSIHLIN
;
A
#
# COMPACT_ATOMS: atom_id res chain seq x y z
N MET A 1 3.51 1.06 14.47
CA MET A 1 3.61 0.89 13.01
C MET A 1 2.53 1.73 12.35
N ARG A 2 2.90 2.68 11.50
CA ARG A 2 1.98 3.45 10.66
C ARG A 2 1.68 2.64 9.40
N TYR A 3 0.41 2.54 9.00
CA TYR A 3 0.04 1.95 7.72
C TYR A 3 -0.50 3.04 6.80
N VAL A 4 -0.02 3.10 5.55
CA VAL A 4 -0.52 4.04 4.54
C VAL A 4 -1.00 3.27 3.34
N ILE A 5 -2.31 3.28 3.10
CA ILE A 5 -2.96 2.70 1.95
C ILE A 5 -2.96 3.74 0.83
N ILE A 6 -2.38 3.40 -0.32
CA ILE A 6 -2.22 4.32 -1.45
C ILE A 6 -2.79 3.64 -2.69
N THR A 7 -3.71 4.31 -3.38
CA THR A 7 -4.22 3.85 -4.67
C THR A 7 -3.37 4.41 -5.82
N GLY A 8 -3.39 3.74 -6.98
CA GLY A 8 -2.71 4.24 -8.18
C GLY A 8 -1.18 4.22 -8.07
N THR A 9 -0.60 3.35 -7.25
CA THR A 9 0.85 3.25 -7.01
C THR A 9 1.67 2.66 -8.15
N SER A 10 1.01 2.20 -9.22
CA SER A 10 1.71 1.58 -10.35
C SER A 10 2.59 2.54 -11.12
N GLN A 11 2.28 3.85 -11.11
CA GLN A 11 3.04 4.90 -11.80
C GLN A 11 2.62 6.31 -11.35
N GLY A 12 3.47 7.30 -11.58
CA GLY A 12 3.10 8.72 -11.48
C GLY A 12 2.99 9.24 -10.05
N LEU A 13 1.93 9.97 -9.71
CA LEU A 13 1.83 10.62 -8.40
C LEU A 13 1.71 9.62 -7.24
N GLY A 14 0.90 8.56 -7.40
CA GLY A 14 0.75 7.54 -6.37
C GLY A 14 2.06 6.81 -6.09
N GLU A 15 2.86 6.53 -7.12
CA GLU A 15 4.21 6.01 -7.00
C GLU A 15 5.13 6.98 -6.24
N ALA A 16 5.18 8.26 -6.65
CA ALA A 16 6.04 9.26 -6.02
C ALA A 16 5.71 9.43 -4.52
N ILE A 17 4.43 9.46 -4.16
CA ILE A 17 3.98 9.51 -2.77
C ILE A 17 4.38 8.23 -2.03
N ALA A 18 4.14 7.06 -2.62
CA ALA A 18 4.49 5.78 -2.02
C ALA A 18 5.99 5.71 -1.72
N THR A 19 6.84 6.10 -2.67
CA THR A 19 8.29 6.14 -2.50
C THR A 19 8.72 7.08 -1.38
N GLN A 20 8.10 8.27 -1.27
CA GLN A 20 8.40 9.22 -0.18
C GLN A 20 8.01 8.70 1.21
N LEU A 21 7.01 7.81 1.28
CA LEU A 21 6.50 7.26 2.54
C LEU A 21 7.16 5.92 2.94
N LEU A 22 8.12 5.44 2.15
CA LEU A 22 8.99 4.32 2.51
C LEU A 22 10.02 4.79 3.56
N GLU A 23 9.60 4.81 4.81
CA GLU A 23 10.46 5.15 5.96
C GLU A 23 10.32 4.11 7.08
N GLU A 24 11.19 4.20 8.09
CA GLU A 24 11.14 3.33 9.25
C GLU A 24 9.77 3.39 9.95
N SER A 25 9.33 2.26 10.51
CA SER A 25 8.06 2.14 11.21
C SER A 25 6.81 2.53 10.40
N THR A 26 6.93 2.60 9.07
CA THR A 26 5.81 2.74 8.13
C THR A 26 5.73 1.50 7.23
N THR A 27 4.51 1.02 7.04
CA THR A 27 4.16 0.04 6.01
C THR A 27 3.31 0.73 4.96
N VAL A 28 3.80 0.76 3.72
CA VAL A 28 3.02 1.20 2.56
C VAL A 28 2.21 0.02 2.05
N ILE A 29 0.90 0.20 1.92
CA ILE A 29 -0.02 -0.73 1.26
C ILE A 29 -0.31 -0.16 -0.12
N SER A 30 0.30 -0.77 -1.12
CA SER A 30 0.27 -0.37 -2.53
C SER A 30 -0.92 -1.01 -3.24
N ILE A 31 -1.88 -0.20 -3.68
CA ILE A 31 -3.08 -0.65 -4.41
C ILE A 31 -3.01 -0.16 -5.85
N SER A 32 -2.95 -1.10 -6.80
CA SER A 32 -3.10 -0.80 -8.22
C SER A 32 -3.38 -2.07 -9.01
N ARG A 33 -3.66 -1.96 -10.31
CA ARG A 33 -3.91 -3.12 -11.18
C ARG A 33 -2.64 -3.89 -11.54
N ARG A 34 -1.46 -3.30 -11.36
CA ARG A 34 -0.17 -3.89 -11.73
C ARG A 34 0.86 -3.51 -10.68
N GLU A 35 1.67 -4.47 -10.28
CA GLU A 35 2.74 -4.26 -9.32
C GLU A 35 3.76 -3.24 -9.86
N ASN A 36 4.16 -2.29 -9.01
CA ASN A 36 5.38 -1.51 -9.20
C ASN A 36 6.55 -2.21 -8.50
N ARG A 37 7.34 -2.98 -9.26
CA ARG A 37 8.49 -3.73 -8.72
C ARG A 37 9.62 -2.84 -8.21
N GLU A 38 9.71 -1.59 -8.68
CA GLU A 38 10.71 -0.65 -8.19
C GLU A 38 10.38 -0.21 -6.77
N LEU A 39 9.10 0.04 -6.47
CA LEU A 39 8.63 0.36 -5.13
C LEU A 39 8.94 -0.76 -4.12
N THR A 40 8.72 -2.02 -4.50
CA THR A 40 9.06 -3.18 -3.66
C THR A 40 10.57 -3.24 -3.36
N LYS A 41 11.41 -3.03 -4.38
CA LYS A 41 12.88 -2.99 -4.20
C LYS A 41 13.33 -1.84 -3.32
N LEU A 42 12.74 -0.65 -3.49
CA LEU A 42 13.06 0.51 -2.66
C LEU A 42 12.70 0.26 -1.19
N ALA A 43 11.58 -0.42 -0.93
CA ALA A 43 11.19 -0.77 0.44
C ALA A 43 12.26 -1.67 1.10
N GLU A 44 12.75 -2.68 0.38
CA GLU A 44 13.85 -3.54 0.85
C GLU A 44 15.13 -2.73 1.11
N GLN A 45 15.49 -1.81 0.20
CA GLN A 45 16.66 -0.94 0.35
C GLN A 45 16.57 0.01 1.56
N TYR A 46 15.37 0.51 1.86
CA TYR A 46 15.12 1.42 2.97
C TYR A 46 14.80 0.70 4.28
N ASN A 47 14.89 -0.63 4.31
CA ASN A 47 14.53 -1.45 5.46
C ASN A 47 13.10 -1.14 5.97
N SER A 48 12.21 -0.83 5.02
CA SER A 48 10.80 -0.49 5.20
C SER A 48 9.92 -1.59 4.61
N ASN A 49 8.60 -1.49 4.76
CA ASN A 49 7.66 -2.49 4.27
C ASN A 49 6.76 -1.93 3.17
N CYS A 50 6.63 -2.67 2.07
CA CYS A 50 5.63 -2.43 1.04
C CYS A 50 4.84 -3.71 0.78
N ILE A 51 3.51 -3.64 0.91
CA ILE A 51 2.58 -4.75 0.64
C ILE A 51 1.78 -4.38 -0.61
N PHE A 52 1.91 -5.17 -1.68
CA PHE A 52 1.16 -4.94 -2.90
C PHE A 52 -0.15 -5.74 -2.92
N HIS A 53 -1.24 -5.06 -3.24
CA HIS A 53 -2.54 -5.66 -3.56
C HIS A 53 -2.94 -5.29 -4.99
N SER A 54 -3.15 -6.32 -5.81
CA SER A 54 -3.69 -6.15 -7.16
C SER A 54 -5.19 -5.92 -7.08
N LEU A 55 -5.64 -4.69 -7.35
CA LEU A 55 -7.04 -4.30 -7.27
C LEU A 55 -7.42 -3.39 -8.43
N ASP A 56 -8.54 -3.72 -9.08
CA ASP A 56 -9.26 -2.77 -9.94
C ASP A 56 -10.36 -2.08 -9.13
N LEU A 57 -10.16 -0.79 -8.82
CA LEU A 57 -11.15 0.01 -8.08
C LEU A 57 -12.43 0.27 -8.89
N GLN A 58 -12.43 -0.02 -10.20
CA GLN A 58 -13.64 0.04 -11.03
C GLN A 58 -14.54 -1.18 -10.85
N ASP A 59 -14.01 -2.29 -10.29
CA ASP A 59 -14.81 -3.47 -9.95
C ASP A 59 -15.52 -3.28 -8.60
N VAL A 60 -16.59 -2.48 -8.64
CA VAL A 60 -17.41 -2.16 -7.47
C VAL A 60 -18.07 -3.38 -6.83
N HIS A 61 -18.27 -4.48 -7.57
CA HIS A 61 -18.94 -5.68 -7.07
C HIS A 61 -18.06 -6.45 -6.08
N ASN A 62 -16.74 -6.44 -6.30
CA ASN A 62 -15.77 -7.12 -5.44
C ASN A 62 -15.04 -6.17 -4.48
N LEU A 63 -15.35 -4.87 -4.51
CA LEU A 63 -14.63 -3.85 -3.73
C LEU A 63 -14.59 -4.16 -2.23
N GLU A 64 -15.72 -4.58 -1.64
CA GLU A 64 -15.78 -4.92 -0.21
C GLU A 64 -14.89 -6.11 0.14
N THR A 65 -14.95 -7.19 -0.66
CA THR A 65 -14.12 -8.38 -0.49
C THR A 65 -12.64 -8.03 -0.60
N ASN A 66 -12.27 -7.27 -1.63
CA ASN A 66 -10.89 -6.87 -1.87
C ASN A 66 -10.35 -5.97 -0.76
N PHE A 67 -11.16 -5.04 -0.24
CA PHE A 67 -10.76 -4.22 0.90
C PHE A 67 -10.66 -5.03 2.21
N LYS A 68 -11.48 -6.07 2.42
CA LYS A 68 -11.30 -6.97 3.56
C LYS A 68 -9.94 -7.66 3.51
N GLU A 69 -9.48 -8.09 2.34
CA GLU A 69 -8.14 -8.67 2.17
C GLU A 69 -7.05 -7.64 2.49
N ILE A 70 -7.18 -6.40 2.02
CA ILE A 70 -6.24 -5.31 2.34
C ILE A 70 -6.17 -5.07 3.85
N ILE A 71 -7.32 -4.94 4.53
CA ILE A 71 -7.35 -4.70 5.97
C ILE A 71 -6.77 -5.90 6.75
N SER A 72 -7.00 -7.13 6.28
CA SER A 72 -6.42 -8.33 6.91
C SER A 72 -4.89 -8.41 6.85
N SER A 73 -4.26 -7.62 5.97
CA SER A 73 -2.78 -7.51 5.90
C SER A 73 -2.19 -6.64 7.04
N ILE A 74 -3.03 -5.90 7.76
CA ILE A 74 -2.63 -5.01 8.85
C ILE A 74 -2.52 -5.81 10.15
N LYS A 75 -1.34 -5.82 10.77
CA LYS A 75 -1.13 -6.44 12.08
C LYS A 75 -1.58 -5.51 13.19
N GLU A 76 -2.64 -5.88 13.91
CA GLU A 76 -3.34 -5.04 14.90
C GLU A 76 -2.49 -4.70 16.14
N ASP A 77 -1.60 -5.59 16.57
CA ASP A 77 -0.91 -5.50 17.88
C ASP A 77 -0.11 -4.21 18.12
N ASN A 78 0.27 -3.48 17.07
CA ASN A 78 1.12 -2.28 17.17
C ASN A 78 0.74 -1.17 16.17
N VAL A 79 -0.53 -1.03 15.80
CA VAL A 79 -0.98 0.03 14.88
C VAL A 79 -0.98 1.39 15.59
N SER A 80 -0.25 2.37 15.07
CA SER A 80 -0.30 3.76 15.58
C SER A 80 -1.28 4.62 14.80
N SER A 81 -1.39 4.41 13.49
CA SER A 81 -2.36 5.08 12.62
C SER A 81 -2.49 4.34 11.29
N ILE A 82 -3.65 4.53 10.64
CA ILE A 82 -3.96 4.05 9.30
C ILE A 82 -4.39 5.27 8.47
N HIS A 83 -3.78 5.45 7.31
CA HIS A 83 -4.06 6.56 6.38
C HIS A 83 -4.50 5.99 5.03
N LEU A 84 -5.37 6.71 4.32
CA LEU A 84 -5.76 6.41 2.95
C LEU A 84 -5.45 7.62 2.06
N ILE A 85 -4.75 7.38 0.95
CA ILE A 85 -4.44 8.36 -0.09
C ILE A 85 -5.01 7.82 -1.41
N ASN A 86 -5.92 8.57 -2.05
CA ASN A 86 -6.59 8.21 -3.31
C ASN A 86 -6.68 9.40 -4.25
#